data_AF-L1NEX2-F1
#
_entry.id   AF-L1NEX2-F1
#
_cell.length_a   1.000
_cell.length_b   1.000
_cell.length_c   1.000
_cell.angle_alpha   90.00
_cell.angle_beta   90.00
_cell.angle_gamma   90.00
#
_symmetry.space_group_name_H-M   'P 1'
#
loop_
_entity.id
_entity.type
_entity.pdbx_description
1 polymer ?
#
loop_
_entity_poly.entity_id
_entity_poly.type
_entity_poly.pdbx_seq_one_letter_code
_entity_poly.pdbx_strand_id
1 'polypeptide(L)'
;MNKDISIFDDHQALWESWYPLREESEEWIRICALTPIGEVRIIKYHLGVLWDVYPNWEAHKDSGVSEQEAIEKAVESYVRSLKRVTREYIKGLRVHLGRMLSESDLWTPTSTYSIRKGVRKTPDGSIEPTYALFCEGASHGTSPDFHVWEDCVTSDYRWEIEEALLLNEL
;
A
#
# COMPACT_ATOMS: atom_id res chain seq x y z
N MET A 1 -0.45 23.70 10.87
CA MET A 1 -0.70 22.75 11.97
C MET A 1 -1.01 21.42 11.30
N ASN A 2 0.03 20.65 10.96
CA ASN A 2 -0.15 19.34 10.36
C ASN A 2 -0.78 18.45 11.42
N LYS A 3 -2.00 18.01 11.17
CA LYS A 3 -2.54 16.84 11.84
C LYS A 3 -1.95 15.67 11.07
N ASP A 4 -0.97 14.98 11.66
CA ASP A 4 -0.59 13.65 11.20
C ASP A 4 -1.87 12.82 11.22
N ILE A 5 -2.40 12.47 10.05
CA ILE A 5 -3.55 11.59 9.94
C ILE A 5 -2.97 10.18 10.06
N SER A 6 -2.91 9.63 11.27
CA SER A 6 -2.67 8.20 11.41
C SER A 6 -3.96 7.48 11.02
N ILE A 7 -3.86 6.60 10.03
CA ILE A 7 -4.96 5.72 9.60
C ILE A 7 -5.49 4.87 10.79
N PHE A 8 -4.71 4.76 11.87
CA PHE A 8 -5.07 4.09 13.11
C PHE A 8 -4.76 4.99 14.31
N ASP A 9 -5.52 6.07 14.49
CA ASP A 9 -5.42 6.95 15.67
C ASP A 9 -5.87 6.26 16.98
N ASP A 10 -6.56 5.11 16.88
CA ASP A 10 -7.07 4.36 18.03
C ASP A 10 -6.57 2.91 18.01
N HIS A 11 -5.46 2.66 18.72
CA HIS A 11 -4.88 1.33 18.88
C HIS A 11 -5.87 0.35 19.53
N GLN A 12 -6.73 0.83 20.44
CA GLN A 12 -7.67 -0.01 21.15
C GLN A 12 -8.80 -0.46 20.22
N ALA A 13 -9.38 0.44 19.45
CA ALA A 13 -10.41 0.10 18.47
C ALA A 13 -9.89 -0.88 17.41
N LEU A 14 -8.64 -0.70 16.95
CA LEU A 14 -8.01 -1.63 16.02
C LEU A 14 -7.83 -3.03 16.65
N TRP A 15 -7.30 -3.09 17.88
CA TRP A 15 -7.16 -4.35 18.61
C TRP A 15 -8.50 -5.08 18.79
N GLU A 16 -9.54 -4.37 19.22
CA GLU A 16 -10.88 -4.93 19.43
C GLU A 16 -11.50 -5.44 18.13
N SER A 17 -11.22 -4.81 16.99
CA SER A 17 -11.71 -5.23 15.67
C SER A 17 -11.20 -6.62 15.24
N TRP A 18 -10.11 -7.10 15.86
CA TRP A 18 -9.55 -8.43 15.58
C TRP A 18 -10.20 -9.55 16.40
N TYR A 19 -11.18 -9.21 17.25
CA TYR A 19 -11.91 -10.15 18.11
C TYR A 19 -10.97 -11.08 18.90
N PRO A 20 -10.12 -10.51 19.77
CA PRO A 20 -9.10 -11.27 20.48
C PRO A 20 -9.73 -12.37 21.35
N LEU A 21 -9.20 -13.59 21.22
CA LEU A 21 -9.57 -14.72 22.05
C LEU A 21 -8.64 -14.77 23.26
N ARG A 22 -9.24 -14.79 24.45
CA ARG A 22 -8.52 -14.97 25.71
C ARG A 22 -8.70 -16.39 26.23
N GLU A 23 -7.58 -16.99 26.61
CA GLU A 23 -7.51 -18.29 27.26
C GLU A 23 -6.66 -18.16 28.53
N GLU A 24 -7.07 -18.86 29.57
CA GLU A 24 -6.35 -18.87 30.85
C GLU A 24 -6.14 -20.32 31.31
N SER A 25 -4.98 -20.55 31.91
CA SER A 25 -4.61 -21.83 32.54
C SER A 25 -3.95 -21.58 33.89
N GLU A 26 -3.64 -22.65 34.60
CA GLU A 26 -2.89 -22.60 35.87
C GLU A 26 -1.45 -22.08 35.71
N GLU A 27 -0.92 -22.03 34.48
CA GLU A 27 0.48 -21.66 34.20
C GLU A 27 0.62 -20.34 33.44
N TRP A 28 -0.41 -19.95 32.69
CA TRP A 28 -0.34 -18.81 31.77
C TRP A 28 -1.70 -18.19 31.46
N ILE A 29 -1.66 -16.94 30.99
CA ILE A 29 -2.72 -16.25 30.26
C ILE A 29 -2.24 -16.07 28.81
N ARG A 30 -3.10 -16.38 27.84
CA ARG A 30 -2.83 -16.23 26.41
C ARG A 30 -3.94 -15.42 25.77
N ILE A 31 -3.56 -14.44 24.97
CA ILE A 31 -4.48 -13.68 24.13
C ILE A 31 -4.02 -13.83 22.68
N CYS A 32 -4.93 -14.26 21.80
CA CYS A 32 -4.64 -14.48 20.39
C CYS A 32 -5.58 -13.64 19.54
N ALA A 33 -5.05 -13.04 18.48
CA ALA A 33 -5.85 -12.29 17.51
C ALA A 33 -5.41 -12.63 16.09
N LEU A 34 -6.39 -12.82 15.19
CA LEU A 34 -6.17 -13.00 13.76
C LEU A 34 -6.35 -11.65 13.07
N THR A 35 -5.39 -11.30 12.23
CA THR A 35 -5.34 -10.05 11.48
C THR A 35 -5.24 -10.34 9.98
N PRO A 36 -5.49 -9.36 9.10
CA PRO A 36 -5.32 -9.52 7.66
C PRO A 36 -3.92 -9.96 7.20
N ILE A 37 -2.87 -9.72 8.00
CA ILE A 37 -1.49 -10.08 7.63
C ILE A 37 -0.91 -11.23 8.47
N GLY A 38 -1.70 -11.80 9.39
CA GLY A 38 -1.30 -12.99 10.14
C GLY A 38 -1.92 -13.11 11.53
N GLU A 39 -1.19 -13.67 12.47
CA GLU A 39 -1.62 -13.94 13.85
C GLU A 39 -0.65 -13.26 14.82
N VAL A 40 -1.19 -12.70 15.89
CA VAL A 40 -0.41 -12.31 17.07
C VAL A 40 -0.86 -13.08 18.29
N ARG A 41 0.12 -13.51 19.09
CA ARG A 41 -0.10 -14.12 20.40
C ARG A 41 0.57 -13.28 21.46
N ILE A 42 -0.18 -12.91 22.48
CA ILE A 42 0.33 -12.29 23.69
C ILE A 42 0.26 -13.34 24.79
N ILE A 43 1.37 -13.59 25.50
CA ILE A 43 1.45 -14.63 26.54
C ILE A 43 2.01 -14.03 27.82
N LYS A 44 1.32 -14.26 28.94
CA LYS A 44 1.79 -13.97 30.28
C LYS A 44 1.91 -15.27 31.06
N TYR A 45 3.13 -15.66 31.40
CA TYR A 45 3.36 -16.74 32.36
C TYR A 45 3.18 -16.20 33.78
N HIS A 46 2.52 -16.96 34.67
CA HIS A 46 2.25 -16.49 36.04
C HIS A 46 3.51 -16.20 36.85
N LEU A 47 4.58 -16.96 36.60
CA LEU A 47 5.91 -16.73 37.19
C LEU A 47 6.75 -15.72 36.39
N GLY A 48 6.29 -15.33 35.20
CA GLY A 48 6.97 -14.37 34.34
C GLY A 48 6.71 -12.93 34.80
N VAL A 49 7.66 -12.03 34.56
CA VAL A 49 7.52 -10.60 34.87
C VAL A 49 6.84 -9.85 33.73
N LEU A 50 7.05 -10.28 32.48
CA LEU A 50 6.58 -9.59 31.29
C LEU A 50 5.41 -10.32 30.61
N TRP A 51 4.75 -9.60 29.72
CA TRP A 51 3.82 -10.09 28.71
C TRP A 51 4.58 -10.19 27.40
N ASP A 52 4.81 -11.41 26.92
CA ASP A 52 5.53 -11.65 25.67
C ASP A 52 4.60 -11.46 24.47
N VAL A 53 5.09 -10.83 23.41
CA VAL A 53 4.37 -10.56 22.17
C VAL A 53 5.00 -11.33 21.01
N TYR A 54 4.21 -12.20 20.39
CA TYR A 54 4.61 -13.09 19.31
C TYR A 54 3.76 -12.82 18.04
N PRO A 55 4.10 -11.79 17.26
CA PRO A 55 3.53 -11.62 15.92
C PRO A 55 4.17 -12.62 14.95
N ASN A 56 3.39 -13.23 14.06
CA ASN A 56 3.95 -14.14 13.04
C ASN A 56 4.43 -13.44 11.76
N TRP A 57 4.15 -12.14 11.62
CA TRP A 57 4.56 -11.30 10.48
C TRP A 57 5.92 -10.61 10.70
N GLU A 58 6.50 -10.72 11.90
CA GLU A 58 7.81 -10.20 12.26
C GLU A 58 8.70 -11.27 12.87
N ALA A 59 10.00 -11.20 12.59
CA ALA A 59 10.98 -12.11 13.18
C ALA A 59 11.35 -11.72 14.62
N HIS A 60 11.06 -10.49 15.03
CA HIS A 60 11.45 -9.94 16.32
C HIS A 60 10.32 -10.17 17.33
N LYS A 61 10.72 -10.49 18.56
CA LYS A 61 9.82 -10.65 19.69
C LYS A 61 9.84 -9.35 20.49
N ASP A 62 8.66 -8.92 20.92
CA ASP A 62 8.48 -7.78 21.81
C ASP A 62 7.93 -8.25 23.15
N SER A 63 7.95 -7.36 24.13
CA SER A 63 7.38 -7.65 25.46
C SER A 63 6.90 -6.38 26.15
N GLY A 64 5.76 -6.43 26.84
CA GLY A 64 5.25 -5.34 27.68
C GLY A 64 5.32 -5.67 29.18
N VAL A 65 5.39 -4.67 30.04
CA VAL A 65 5.28 -4.85 31.51
C VAL A 65 3.82 -5.01 31.96
N SER A 66 2.87 -4.67 31.09
CA SER A 66 1.43 -4.81 31.31
C SER A 66 0.74 -5.41 30.08
N GLU A 67 -0.50 -5.89 30.26
CA GLU A 67 -1.33 -6.37 29.16
C GLU A 67 -1.55 -5.26 28.12
N GLN A 68 -1.85 -4.04 28.58
CA GLN A 68 -2.08 -2.88 27.73
C GLN A 68 -0.85 -2.54 26.87
N GLU A 69 0.34 -2.50 27.48
CA GLU A 69 1.57 -2.22 26.74
C GLU A 69 1.88 -3.33 25.73
N ALA A 70 1.60 -4.59 26.06
CA ALA A 70 1.76 -5.70 25.12
C ALA A 70 0.80 -5.59 23.93
N ILE A 71 -0.45 -5.16 24.16
CA ILE A 71 -1.43 -4.87 23.11
C ILE A 71 -0.95 -3.72 22.23
N GLU A 72 -0.49 -2.62 22.82
CA GLU A 72 0.06 -1.48 22.07
C GLU A 72 1.22 -1.89 21.18
N LYS A 73 2.19 -2.67 21.70
CA LYS A 73 3.30 -3.20 20.91
C LYS A 73 2.85 -4.13 19.78
N ALA A 74 1.85 -4.98 20.03
CA ALA A 74 1.26 -5.83 19.00
C ALA A 74 0.64 -5.01 17.87
N VAL A 75 -0.11 -3.96 18.22
CA VAL A 75 -0.75 -3.05 17.27
C VAL A 75 0.28 -2.24 16.48
N GLU A 76 1.29 -1.67 17.13
CA GLU A 76 2.36 -0.93 16.47
C GLU A 76 3.15 -1.81 15.49
N SER A 77 3.47 -3.04 15.88
CA SER A 77 4.10 -4.04 15.02
C SER A 77 3.23 -4.33 13.79
N TYR A 78 1.93 -4.55 13.99
CA TYR A 78 0.97 -4.77 12.89
C TYR A 78 0.94 -3.57 11.93
N VAL A 79 0.78 -2.34 12.44
CA VAL A 79 0.69 -1.14 11.60
C VAL A 79 1.97 -0.94 10.78
N ARG A 80 3.14 -1.10 11.41
CA ARG A 80 4.44 -1.02 10.74
C ARG A 80 4.57 -2.07 9.65
N SER A 81 4.22 -3.31 9.95
CA SER A 81 4.30 -4.42 8.99
C SER A 81 3.29 -4.29 7.86
N LEU A 82 2.06 -3.84 8.14
CA LEU A 82 1.06 -3.54 7.12
C LEU A 82 1.56 -2.46 6.17
N LYS A 83 2.09 -1.34 6.68
CA LYS A 83 2.69 -0.29 5.84
C LYS A 83 3.80 -0.84 4.94
N ARG A 84 4.68 -1.69 5.47
CA ARG A 84 5.75 -2.33 4.70
C ARG A 84 5.20 -3.22 3.57
N VAL A 85 4.24 -4.09 3.89
CA VAL A 85 3.62 -5.00 2.90
C VAL A 85 2.89 -4.20 1.82
N THR A 86 2.15 -3.15 2.21
CA THR A 86 1.45 -2.28 1.26
C THR A 86 2.42 -1.56 0.33
N ARG A 87 3.54 -1.02 0.84
CA ARG A 87 4.59 -0.42 -0.01
C ARG A 87 5.14 -1.42 -1.02
N GLU A 88 5.44 -2.66 -0.60
CA GLU A 88 5.92 -3.70 -1.53
C GLU A 88 4.87 -4.10 -2.56
N TYR A 89 3.59 -4.16 -2.17
CA TYR A 89 2.49 -4.39 -3.10
C TYR A 89 2.41 -3.26 -4.15
N ILE A 90 2.49 -2.00 -3.73
CA ILE A 90 2.46 -0.84 -4.63
C ILE A 90 3.65 -0.86 -5.60
N LYS A 91 4.87 -1.14 -5.11
CA LYS A 91 6.06 -1.33 -5.97
C LYS A 91 5.87 -2.43 -7.02
N GLY A 92 5.04 -3.43 -6.74
CA GLY A 92 4.68 -4.49 -7.67
C GLY A 92 3.64 -4.10 -8.72
N LEU A 93 2.82 -3.06 -8.48
CA LEU A 93 1.73 -2.65 -9.38
C LEU A 93 2.27 -2.23 -10.75
N ARG A 94 1.61 -2.63 -11.82
CA ARG A 94 1.93 -2.19 -13.18
C ARG A 94 0.67 -1.70 -13.87
N VAL A 95 0.76 -0.55 -14.51
CA VAL A 95 -0.29 -0.05 -15.39
C VAL A 95 -0.13 -0.73 -16.74
N HIS A 96 -1.16 -1.47 -17.12
CA HIS A 96 -1.31 -1.98 -18.48
C HIS A 96 -2.31 -1.10 -19.20
N LEU A 97 -1.81 -0.31 -20.15
CA LEU A 97 -2.68 0.55 -20.94
C LEU A 97 -3.55 -0.35 -21.81
N GLY A 98 -4.87 -0.21 -21.67
CA GLY A 98 -5.83 -1.03 -22.41
C GLY A 98 -5.82 -0.73 -23.92
N ARG A 99 -6.73 -1.38 -24.65
CA ARG A 99 -6.96 -1.02 -26.06
C ARG A 99 -7.66 0.34 -26.14
N MET A 100 -7.27 1.17 -27.09
CA MET A 100 -8.04 2.38 -27.41
C MET A 100 -9.44 2.00 -27.89
N LEU A 101 -10.46 2.46 -27.16
CA LEU A 101 -11.88 2.20 -27.46
C LEU A 101 -12.48 3.21 -28.45
N SER A 102 -11.87 4.39 -28.64
CA SER A 102 -12.29 5.41 -29.64
C SER A 102 -11.15 6.37 -30.02
N GLU A 103 -11.40 7.25 -30.99
CA GLU A 103 -10.37 7.93 -31.79
C GLU A 103 -9.67 9.17 -31.18
N SER A 104 -9.97 9.64 -29.97
CA SER A 104 -9.38 10.91 -29.51
C SER A 104 -8.42 10.80 -28.32
N ASP A 105 -8.79 10.12 -27.23
CA ASP A 105 -8.01 10.15 -25.98
C ASP A 105 -8.06 8.82 -25.23
N LEU A 106 -6.89 8.34 -24.79
CA LEU A 106 -6.75 7.24 -23.85
C LEU A 106 -6.59 7.83 -22.45
N TRP A 107 -7.57 7.56 -21.58
CA TRP A 107 -7.47 7.86 -20.16
C TRP A 107 -6.43 6.96 -19.50
N THR A 108 -5.45 7.57 -18.85
CA THR A 108 -4.54 6.87 -17.94
C THR A 108 -5.21 6.77 -16.56
N PRO A 109 -4.81 5.80 -15.72
CA PRO A 109 -5.33 5.69 -14.35
C PRO A 109 -4.78 6.77 -13.41
N THR A 110 -3.97 7.71 -13.92
CA THR A 110 -3.41 8.84 -13.16
C THR A 110 -4.06 10.15 -13.57
N SER A 111 -4.04 11.13 -12.67
CA SER A 111 -4.54 12.47 -12.94
C SER A 111 -3.56 13.32 -13.76
N THR A 112 -2.28 12.96 -13.71
CA THR A 112 -1.15 13.66 -14.32
C THR A 112 -1.09 13.51 -15.83
N TYR A 113 -1.31 12.30 -16.34
CA TYR A 113 -1.06 11.98 -17.74
C TYR A 113 -2.34 11.91 -18.59
N SER A 114 -2.18 12.18 -19.88
CA SER A 114 -3.17 11.82 -20.89
C SER A 114 -2.47 11.43 -22.17
N ILE A 115 -3.02 10.47 -22.92
CA ILE A 115 -2.44 10.03 -24.19
C ILE A 115 -3.42 10.35 -25.31
N ARG A 116 -2.99 11.15 -26.27
CA ARG A 116 -3.82 11.53 -27.43
C ARG A 116 -3.37 10.81 -28.69
N LYS A 117 -4.35 10.36 -29.47
CA LYS A 117 -4.10 9.79 -30.80
C LYS A 117 -4.01 10.92 -31.83
N GLY A 118 -2.99 10.87 -32.66
CA GLY A 118 -2.82 11.69 -33.85
C GLY A 118 -2.42 10.83 -35.03
N VAL A 119 -2.04 11.49 -36.13
CA VAL A 119 -1.51 10.82 -37.32
C VAL A 119 -0.25 11.53 -37.82
N ARG A 120 0.69 10.76 -38.38
CA ARG A 120 1.85 11.29 -39.11
C ARG A 120 1.76 10.89 -40.58
N LYS A 121 2.21 11.77 -41.47
CA LYS A 121 2.37 11.46 -42.89
C LYS A 121 3.82 11.03 -43.15
N THR A 122 4.02 9.84 -43.67
CA THR A 122 5.34 9.30 -44.00
C THR A 122 5.84 9.82 -45.37
N PRO A 123 7.15 9.70 -45.68
CA PRO A 123 7.71 10.21 -46.94
C PRO A 123 7.10 9.58 -48.21
N ASP A 124 6.59 8.36 -48.12
CA ASP A 124 5.86 7.65 -49.19
C ASP A 124 4.39 8.10 -49.33
N GLY A 125 3.93 9.02 -48.48
CA GLY A 125 2.58 9.56 -48.47
C GLY A 125 1.57 8.78 -47.64
N SER A 126 1.98 7.67 -46.99
CA SER A 126 1.11 6.90 -46.09
C SER A 126 0.79 7.68 -44.80
N ILE A 127 -0.32 7.31 -44.14
CA ILE A 127 -0.77 7.92 -42.88
C ILE A 127 -0.69 6.86 -41.79
N GLU A 128 0.12 7.10 -40.78
CA GLU A 128 0.32 6.18 -39.65
C GLU A 128 -0.18 6.82 -38.34
N PRO A 129 -0.79 6.04 -37.42
CA PRO A 129 -1.13 6.56 -36.11
C PRO A 129 0.14 6.95 -35.34
N THR A 130 0.02 8.03 -34.57
CA THR A 130 1.04 8.44 -33.60
C THR A 130 0.36 8.82 -32.30
N TYR A 131 1.02 8.58 -31.18
CA TYR A 131 0.49 8.79 -29.84
C TYR A 131 1.38 9.76 -29.10
N ALA A 132 0.77 10.81 -28.55
CA ALA A 132 1.46 11.82 -27.78
C ALA A 132 1.09 11.71 -26.30
N LEU A 133 2.10 11.62 -25.44
CA LEU A 133 1.92 11.73 -23.99
C LEU A 133 1.89 13.20 -23.60
N PHE A 134 0.87 13.58 -22.83
CA PHE A 134 0.73 14.90 -22.25
C PHE A 134 0.73 14.83 -20.73
N CYS A 135 1.39 15.79 -20.09
CA CYS A 135 1.32 16.05 -18.66
C CYS A 135 1.11 17.55 -18.47
N GLU A 136 0.09 17.94 -17.70
CA GLU A 136 -0.27 19.35 -17.46
C GLU A 136 -0.39 20.21 -18.74
N GLY A 137 -0.79 19.60 -19.86
CA GLY A 137 -0.90 20.26 -21.16
C GLY A 137 0.40 20.37 -21.97
N ALA A 138 1.56 20.00 -21.41
CA ALA A 138 2.82 19.89 -22.13
C ALA A 138 2.96 18.50 -22.80
N SER A 139 3.52 18.45 -24.01
CA SER A 139 3.82 17.17 -24.68
C SER A 139 5.22 16.68 -24.30
N HIS A 140 5.32 15.43 -23.87
CA HIS A 140 6.57 14.81 -23.41
C HIS A 140 7.21 13.90 -24.46
N GLY A 141 6.48 13.57 -25.52
CA GLY A 141 6.99 12.74 -26.61
C GLY A 141 5.89 12.22 -27.51
N THR A 142 6.31 11.68 -28.66
CA THR A 142 5.43 11.01 -29.61
C THR A 142 5.99 9.64 -29.97
N SER A 143 5.11 8.66 -30.15
CA SER A 143 5.47 7.28 -30.49
C SER A 143 4.38 6.63 -31.34
N PRO A 144 4.70 5.75 -32.31
CA PRO A 144 3.70 4.94 -33.00
C PRO A 144 3.06 3.87 -32.09
N ASP A 145 3.65 3.61 -30.93
CA ASP A 145 3.15 2.69 -29.90
C ASP A 145 2.97 3.43 -28.57
N PHE A 146 1.75 3.46 -28.04
CA PHE A 146 1.46 4.14 -26.77
C PHE A 146 1.86 3.31 -25.54
N HIS A 147 2.13 2.00 -25.68
CA HIS A 147 2.58 1.17 -24.56
C HIS A 147 3.98 1.56 -24.06
N VAL A 148 4.75 2.31 -24.85
CA VAL A 148 6.05 2.86 -24.42
C VAL A 148 5.95 3.78 -23.20
N TRP A 149 4.75 4.28 -22.89
CA TRP A 149 4.49 5.15 -21.74
C TRP A 149 4.05 4.40 -20.47
N GLU A 150 3.85 3.08 -20.53
CA GLU A 150 3.37 2.29 -19.38
C GLU A 150 4.26 2.43 -18.15
N ASP A 151 5.58 2.44 -18.30
CA ASP A 151 6.51 2.59 -17.17
C ASP A 151 6.42 3.98 -16.52
N CYS A 152 6.25 5.02 -17.33
CA CYS A 152 6.10 6.40 -16.86
C CYS A 152 4.78 6.57 -16.10
N VAL A 153 3.67 6.12 -16.70
CA VAL A 153 2.34 6.15 -16.08
C VAL A 153 2.30 5.27 -14.83
N THR A 154 2.97 4.11 -14.84
CA THR A 154 3.07 3.23 -13.67
C THR A 154 3.79 3.92 -12.51
N SER A 155 4.90 4.60 -12.79
CA SER A 155 5.69 5.27 -11.75
C SER A 155 4.87 6.35 -11.04
N ASP A 156 4.14 7.15 -11.81
CA ASP A 156 3.26 8.21 -11.31
C ASP A 156 2.04 7.65 -10.56
N TYR A 157 1.42 6.59 -11.10
CA TYR A 157 0.31 5.91 -10.43
C TYR A 157 0.70 5.36 -9.05
N ARG A 158 1.90 4.77 -8.95
CA ARG A 158 2.42 4.27 -7.66
C ARG A 158 2.61 5.42 -6.67
N TRP A 159 3.18 6.53 -7.13
CA TRP A 159 3.39 7.71 -6.30
C TRP A 159 2.07 8.31 -5.81
N GLU A 160 1.07 8.46 -6.69
CA GLU A 160 -0.27 8.95 -6.32
C GLU A 160 -0.92 8.06 -5.24
N ILE A 161 -0.79 6.72 -5.34
CA ILE A 161 -1.29 5.79 -4.32
C ILE A 161 -0.50 5.93 -3.00
N GLU A 162 0.82 6.01 -3.06
CA GLU A 162 1.66 6.17 -1.87
C GLU A 162 1.34 7.46 -1.10
N GLU A 163 1.13 8.57 -1.81
CA GLU A 163 0.69 9.84 -1.22
C GLU A 163 -0.72 9.72 -0.62
N ALA A 164 -1.68 9.15 -1.36
CA ALA A 164 -3.05 9.01 -0.89
C ALA A 164 -3.18 8.15 0.37
N LEU A 165 -2.28 7.16 0.53
CA LEU A 165 -2.21 6.29 1.70
C LEU A 165 -1.28 6.81 2.80
N LEU A 166 -0.73 8.03 2.66
CA LEU A 166 0.22 8.64 3.60
C LEU A 166 1.37 7.69 3.95
N LEU A 167 1.82 6.90 2.97
CA LEU A 167 2.93 5.97 3.14
C LEU A 167 4.28 6.71 3.08
N ASN A 168 4.32 7.98 2.71
CA ASN A 168 5.53 8.79 2.64
C ASN A 168 5.81 9.60 3.91
N GLU A 169 4.85 9.66 4.83
CA GLU A 169 5.02 10.31 6.13
C GLU A 169 5.40 9.24 7.18
N LEU A 170 6.68 9.23 7.56
CA LEU A 170 7.42 8.50 8.62
C LEU A 170 8.70 7.81 8.10
#